data_AF-A0A9X1PCC8-F1
#
_entry.id   AF-A0A9X1PCC8-F1
#
_cell.length_a   1.000
_cell.length_b   1.000
_cell.length_c   1.000
_cell.angle_alpha   90.00
_cell.angle_beta   90.00
_cell.angle_gamma   90.00
#
_symmetry.space_group_name_H-M   'P 1'
#
loop_
_entity.id
_entity.type
_entity.pdbx_description
1 polymer ?
#
loop_
_entity_poly.entity_id
_entity_poly.type
_entity_poly.pdbx_seq_one_letter_code
_entity_poly.pdbx_strand_id
1 'polypeptide(L)'
;MFKKRNLVSRLWLKHTDKIRYKQYKWELKNQKQLAFANFINDADKLTSPAKIKEYAIEKGCIRLSHSGNAGDIIYALPTIEAMRRMTNARIELYLRLGQPLILSGYNTHPLGNVMLNERMAEMLITLLAPQPYIDFVGVHTDQLIDIDLDYFRAGGIPLDKGNIARWCSYLTGVNPTLYKSWLTVEPDPAYADTIVMARSERYRNYTINYKFLNKYPNIVFIGVESEYNDIKKIIPGIKWVQVEDFLQMARIIKGAKFFIGNQSFPFSIAEGLKVPRILETSFDVINVVPEGEDGFDFFFQEHLESLVDTLNNRK
;
A
#
# COMPACT_ATOMS: atom_id res chain seq x y z
N MET A 1 35.87 1.60 -14.51
CA MET A 1 35.16 0.86 -13.44
C MET A 1 34.89 1.80 -12.28
N PHE A 2 33.64 2.04 -11.90
CA PHE A 2 33.30 2.94 -10.79
C PHE A 2 33.81 2.36 -9.46
N LYS A 3 34.49 3.18 -8.65
CA LYS A 3 34.99 2.79 -7.33
C LYS A 3 34.27 3.58 -6.25
N LYS A 4 33.50 2.88 -5.40
CA LYS A 4 32.80 3.48 -4.27
C LYS A 4 33.81 4.11 -3.30
N ARG A 5 33.65 5.40 -3.04
CA ARG A 5 34.47 6.17 -2.08
C ARG A 5 34.03 5.88 -0.65
N ASN A 6 34.99 5.83 0.28
CA ASN A 6 34.71 5.75 1.71
C ASN A 6 34.12 7.08 2.24
N LEU A 7 33.65 7.09 3.50
CA LEU A 7 32.95 8.24 4.08
C LEU A 7 33.80 9.53 4.02
N VAL A 8 35.06 9.46 4.46
CA VAL A 8 35.98 10.59 4.54
C VAL A 8 36.26 11.17 3.15
N SER A 9 36.65 10.32 2.19
CA SER A 9 36.94 10.75 0.81
C SER A 9 35.71 11.29 0.07
N ARG A 10 34.52 10.80 0.41
CA ARG A 10 33.24 11.32 -0.13
C ARG A 10 32.91 12.70 0.45
N LEU A 11 33.11 12.91 1.75
CA LEU A 11 32.90 14.21 2.41
C LEU A 11 33.92 15.22 1.90
N TRP A 12 35.20 14.83 1.82
CA TRP A 12 36.25 15.66 1.23
C TRP A 12 35.89 16.12 -0.19
N LEU A 13 35.44 15.20 -1.05
CA LEU A 13 35.01 15.55 -2.41
C LEU A 13 33.82 16.52 -2.42
N LYS A 14 32.85 16.36 -1.50
CA LYS A 14 31.70 17.27 -1.37
C LYS A 14 32.12 18.72 -1.12
N HIS A 15 33.16 18.91 -0.32
CA HIS A 15 33.65 20.23 0.07
C HIS A 15 34.67 20.82 -0.92
N THR A 16 35.52 19.98 -1.51
CA THR A 16 36.62 20.43 -2.39
C THR A 16 36.22 20.59 -3.84
N ASP A 17 35.28 19.78 -4.34
CA ASP A 17 34.86 19.81 -5.74
C ASP A 17 33.38 19.41 -5.88
N LYS A 18 32.50 20.41 -5.83
CA LYS A 18 31.05 20.20 -5.92
C LYS A 18 30.62 19.54 -7.24
N ILE A 19 31.33 19.82 -8.34
CA ILE A 19 30.99 19.27 -9.67
C ILE A 19 31.33 17.78 -9.69
N ARG A 20 32.57 17.41 -9.33
CA ARG A 20 32.95 16.00 -9.24
C ARG A 20 32.15 15.23 -8.19
N TYR A 21 31.72 15.89 -7.10
CA TYR A 21 30.82 15.28 -6.14
C TYR A 21 29.45 14.95 -6.75
N LYS A 22 28.86 15.87 -7.52
CA LYS A 22 27.61 15.62 -8.26
C LYS A 22 27.78 14.47 -9.25
N GLN A 23 28.87 14.45 -10.02
CA GLN A 23 29.18 13.36 -10.95
C GLN A 23 29.33 12.02 -10.21
N TYR A 24 30.10 11.96 -9.12
CA TYR A 24 30.24 10.76 -8.29
C TYR A 24 28.89 10.25 -7.77
N LYS A 25 28.00 11.15 -7.33
CA LYS A 25 26.65 10.78 -6.86
C LYS A 25 25.79 10.22 -7.99
N TRP A 26 25.90 10.77 -9.20
CA TRP A 26 25.22 10.26 -10.39
C TRP A 26 25.75 8.87 -10.78
N GLU A 27 27.06 8.68 -10.85
CA GLU A 27 27.68 7.38 -11.15
C GLU A 27 27.32 6.32 -10.10
N LEU A 28 27.34 6.68 -8.80
CA LEU A 28 26.91 5.79 -7.72
C LEU A 28 25.45 5.36 -7.87
N LYS A 29 24.57 6.27 -8.30
CA LYS A 29 23.15 5.98 -8.54
C LYS A 29 23.01 4.99 -9.71
N ASN A 30 23.70 5.24 -10.83
CA ASN A 30 23.67 4.36 -12.00
C ASN A 30 24.22 2.97 -11.68
N GLN A 31 25.31 2.88 -10.89
CA GLN A 31 25.86 1.58 -10.49
C GLN A 31 24.85 0.78 -9.65
N LYS A 32 24.13 1.42 -8.72
CA LYS A 32 23.07 0.77 -7.95
C LYS A 32 21.93 0.28 -8.82
N GLN A 33 21.52 1.07 -9.81
CA GLN A 33 20.48 0.68 -10.77
C GLN A 33 20.93 -0.52 -11.62
N LEU A 34 22.17 -0.51 -12.11
CA LEU A 34 22.72 -1.63 -12.86
C LEU A 34 22.82 -2.91 -12.02
N ALA A 35 23.28 -2.79 -10.76
CA ALA A 35 23.35 -3.93 -9.85
C ALA A 35 21.96 -4.52 -9.57
N PHE A 36 20.95 -3.67 -9.37
CA PHE A 36 19.57 -4.12 -9.22
C PHE A 36 19.03 -4.78 -10.49
N ALA A 37 19.25 -4.19 -11.66
CA ALA A 37 18.84 -4.79 -12.94
C ALA A 37 19.47 -6.17 -13.15
N ASN A 38 20.77 -6.31 -12.88
CA ASN A 38 21.46 -7.60 -12.96
C ASN A 38 20.91 -8.61 -11.95
N PHE A 39 20.60 -8.18 -10.73
CA PHE A 39 20.00 -9.04 -9.70
C PHE A 39 18.62 -9.55 -10.11
N ILE A 40 17.77 -8.70 -10.71
CA ILE A 40 16.43 -9.08 -11.17
C ILE A 40 16.48 -9.94 -12.44
N ASN A 41 17.47 -9.71 -13.30
CA ASN A 41 17.67 -10.48 -14.53
C ASN A 41 18.43 -11.80 -14.34
N ASP A 42 18.77 -12.15 -13.10
CA ASP A 42 19.36 -13.45 -12.78
C ASP A 42 18.49 -14.58 -13.36
N ALA A 43 19.14 -15.59 -13.95
CA ALA A 43 18.48 -16.68 -14.66
C ALA A 43 17.50 -17.41 -13.75
N ASP A 44 17.86 -17.60 -12.48
CA ASP A 44 17.11 -18.38 -11.51
C ASP A 44 15.91 -17.62 -10.90
N LYS A 45 15.80 -16.31 -11.12
CA LYS A 45 14.68 -15.53 -10.58
C LYS A 45 13.44 -15.55 -11.47
N LEU A 46 12.29 -15.68 -10.82
CA LEU A 46 10.96 -15.63 -11.42
C LEU A 46 10.47 -14.18 -11.63
N THR A 47 11.19 -13.43 -12.47
CA THR A 47 10.99 -12.00 -12.70
C THR A 47 10.33 -11.68 -14.05
N SER A 48 9.79 -12.70 -14.73
CA SER A 48 9.01 -12.51 -15.95
C SER A 48 7.79 -13.44 -15.99
N PRO A 49 6.71 -13.05 -16.70
CA PRO A 49 5.52 -13.88 -16.84
C PRO A 49 5.80 -15.27 -17.43
N ALA A 50 6.74 -15.38 -18.37
CA ALA A 50 7.09 -16.64 -19.01
C ALA A 50 7.72 -17.62 -18.02
N LYS A 51 8.75 -17.17 -17.27
CA LYS A 51 9.39 -17.98 -16.23
C LYS A 51 8.40 -18.40 -15.15
N ILE A 52 7.54 -17.48 -14.71
CA ILE A 52 6.53 -17.77 -13.68
C ILE A 52 5.54 -18.84 -14.17
N LYS A 53 5.09 -18.77 -15.43
CA LYS A 53 4.21 -19.80 -16.01
C LYS A 53 4.88 -21.17 -16.10
N GLU A 54 6.11 -21.21 -16.58
CA GLU A 54 6.87 -22.47 -16.68
C GLU A 54 7.08 -23.11 -15.31
N TYR A 55 7.52 -22.32 -14.33
CA TYR A 55 7.67 -22.75 -12.95
C TYR A 55 6.35 -23.28 -12.36
N ALA A 56 5.24 -22.57 -12.62
CA ALA A 56 3.92 -22.96 -12.17
C ALA A 56 3.45 -24.29 -12.78
N ILE A 57 3.74 -24.55 -14.05
CA ILE A 57 3.44 -25.83 -14.72
C ILE A 57 4.23 -26.97 -14.06
N GLU A 58 5.51 -26.74 -13.75
CA GLU A 58 6.38 -27.76 -13.15
C GLU A 58 6.02 -28.05 -11.68
N LYS A 59 5.82 -27.00 -10.88
CA LYS A 59 5.67 -27.12 -9.41
C LYS A 59 4.23 -27.17 -8.93
N GLY A 60 3.27 -26.69 -9.73
CA GLY A 60 1.85 -26.59 -9.37
C GLY A 60 1.52 -25.57 -8.26
N CYS A 61 2.52 -24.89 -7.71
CA CYS A 61 2.40 -23.96 -6.59
C CYS A 61 3.42 -22.82 -6.73
N ILE A 62 3.04 -21.63 -6.27
CA ILE A 62 3.91 -20.45 -6.17
C ILE A 62 3.81 -19.89 -4.75
N ARG A 63 4.95 -19.86 -4.06
CA ARG A 63 5.12 -19.33 -2.70
C ARG A 63 5.66 -17.92 -2.77
N LEU A 64 4.85 -16.98 -2.32
CA LEU A 64 5.13 -15.56 -2.30
C LEU A 64 5.50 -15.12 -0.88
N SER A 65 6.33 -14.10 -0.74
CA SER A 65 6.52 -13.43 0.55
C SER A 65 6.42 -11.92 0.46
N HIS A 66 5.98 -11.29 1.55
CA HIS A 66 5.93 -9.83 1.71
C HIS A 66 6.13 -9.44 3.18
N SER A 67 6.77 -8.29 3.44
CA SER A 67 7.07 -7.80 4.80
C SER A 67 6.72 -6.33 5.03
N GLY A 68 6.30 -5.61 4.00
CA GLY A 68 5.90 -4.21 4.12
C GLY A 68 4.73 -3.98 5.08
N ASN A 69 4.39 -2.70 5.28
CA ASN A 69 3.25 -2.34 6.13
C ASN A 69 1.96 -2.92 5.53
N ALA A 70 0.91 -3.02 6.35
CA ALA A 70 -0.38 -3.59 5.93
C ALA A 70 -0.91 -3.05 4.59
N GLY A 71 -0.77 -1.73 4.32
CA GLY A 71 -1.18 -1.15 3.05
C GLY A 71 -0.38 -1.65 1.85
N ASP A 72 0.95 -1.82 2.00
CA ASP A 72 1.81 -2.35 0.94
C ASP A 72 1.39 -3.79 0.56
N ILE A 73 1.00 -4.60 1.56
CA ILE A 73 0.49 -5.97 1.36
C ILE A 73 -0.82 -5.95 0.57
N ILE A 74 -1.77 -5.06 0.91
CA ILE A 74 -3.03 -4.91 0.17
C ILE A 74 -2.77 -4.49 -1.28
N TYR A 75 -1.81 -3.59 -1.52
CA TYR A 75 -1.45 -3.17 -2.88
C TYR A 75 -0.66 -4.22 -3.68
N ALA A 76 -0.12 -5.26 -3.05
CA ALA A 76 0.48 -6.39 -3.76
C ALA A 76 -0.57 -7.35 -4.34
N LEU A 77 -1.74 -7.47 -3.69
CA LEU A 77 -2.83 -8.38 -4.05
C LEU A 77 -3.25 -8.39 -5.53
N PRO A 78 -3.43 -7.26 -6.22
CA PRO A 78 -3.85 -7.31 -7.62
C PRO A 78 -2.79 -7.97 -8.53
N THR A 79 -1.50 -7.89 -8.19
CA THR A 79 -0.44 -8.63 -8.90
C THR A 79 -0.53 -10.13 -8.60
N ILE A 80 -0.83 -10.50 -7.35
CA ILE A 80 -1.02 -11.90 -6.92
C ILE A 80 -2.22 -12.53 -7.64
N GLU A 81 -3.36 -11.82 -7.68
CA GLU A 81 -4.55 -12.25 -8.40
C GLU A 81 -4.26 -12.45 -9.90
N ALA A 82 -3.55 -11.49 -10.52
CA ALA A 82 -3.15 -11.61 -11.92
C ALA A 82 -2.22 -12.81 -12.15
N MET A 83 -1.34 -13.14 -11.20
CA MET A 83 -0.48 -14.32 -11.25
C MET A 83 -1.29 -15.61 -11.15
N ARG A 84 -2.26 -15.71 -10.22
CA ARG A 84 -3.19 -16.84 -10.13
C ARG A 84 -3.96 -17.03 -11.44
N ARG A 85 -4.56 -15.97 -11.98
CA ARG A 85 -5.33 -16.02 -13.24
C ARG A 85 -4.47 -16.46 -14.42
N MET A 86 -3.21 -16.03 -14.45
CA MET A 86 -2.28 -16.32 -15.53
C MET A 86 -1.78 -17.77 -15.52
N THR A 87 -1.67 -18.38 -14.35
CA THR A 87 -0.97 -19.67 -14.15
C THR A 87 -1.90 -20.80 -13.72
N ASN A 88 -3.03 -20.47 -13.09
CA ASN A 88 -3.92 -21.40 -12.40
C ASN A 88 -3.23 -22.23 -11.28
N ALA A 89 -2.00 -21.86 -10.88
CA ALA A 89 -1.27 -22.56 -9.83
C ALA A 89 -1.76 -22.16 -8.44
N ARG A 90 -1.57 -23.07 -7.47
CA ARG A 90 -1.77 -22.79 -6.05
C ARG A 90 -0.92 -21.59 -5.62
N ILE A 91 -1.49 -20.65 -4.89
CA ILE A 91 -0.81 -19.47 -4.34
C ILE A 91 -0.75 -19.59 -2.83
N GLU A 92 0.47 -19.51 -2.29
CA GLU A 92 0.73 -19.44 -0.85
C GLU A 92 1.43 -18.11 -0.55
N LEU A 93 0.83 -17.27 0.32
CA LEU A 93 1.38 -15.97 0.69
C LEU A 93 1.92 -16.01 2.12
N TYR A 94 3.22 -15.78 2.27
CA TYR A 94 3.89 -15.76 3.57
C TYR A 94 4.23 -14.33 4.02
N LEU A 95 3.81 -13.98 5.23
CA LEU A 95 4.06 -12.69 5.86
C LEU A 95 5.35 -12.75 6.69
N ARG A 96 6.34 -11.95 6.33
CA ARG A 96 7.61 -11.87 7.08
C ARG A 96 7.54 -10.79 8.14
N LEU A 97 7.69 -11.19 9.40
CA LEU A 97 7.60 -10.29 10.54
C LEU A 97 8.94 -9.63 10.86
N GLY A 98 8.88 -8.57 11.67
CA GLY A 98 10.06 -8.02 12.34
C GLY A 98 11.04 -7.25 11.44
N GLN A 99 10.68 -7.00 10.17
CA GLN A 99 11.51 -6.19 9.29
C GLN A 99 11.58 -4.74 9.79
N PRO A 100 12.79 -4.14 9.91
CA PRO A 100 12.95 -2.80 10.46
C PRO A 100 12.19 -1.75 9.66
N LEU A 101 11.39 -0.93 10.36
CA LEU A 101 10.74 0.23 9.77
C LEU A 101 11.72 1.41 9.73
N ILE A 102 12.16 1.80 8.53
CA ILE A 102 13.03 2.97 8.34
C ILE A 102 12.15 4.19 8.09
N LEU A 103 11.87 4.96 9.15
CA LEU A 103 11.17 6.25 9.04
C LEU A 103 12.16 7.37 8.74
N SER A 104 11.71 8.36 7.96
CA SER A 104 12.43 9.64 7.85
C SER A 104 11.90 10.60 8.93
N GLY A 105 12.80 11.15 9.75
CA GLY A 105 12.46 12.09 10.82
C GLY A 105 12.09 11.45 12.18
N TYR A 106 11.67 12.28 13.13
CA TYR A 106 11.28 11.90 14.51
C TYR A 106 9.83 11.40 14.62
N ASN A 107 9.31 10.74 13.58
CA ASN A 107 7.92 10.27 13.58
C ASN A 107 7.83 8.91 14.27
N THR A 108 6.87 8.74 15.18
CA THR A 108 6.53 7.44 15.76
C THR A 108 5.49 6.75 14.88
N HIS A 109 5.69 5.47 14.57
CA HIS A 109 4.67 4.65 13.89
C HIS A 109 3.87 3.87 14.94
N PRO A 110 2.54 3.65 14.77
CA PRO A 110 1.75 2.88 15.74
C PRO A 110 2.28 1.47 16.02
N LEU A 111 3.06 0.89 15.11
CA LEU A 111 3.70 -0.44 15.27
C LEU A 111 5.13 -0.39 15.84
N GLY A 112 5.61 0.78 16.25
CA GLY A 112 6.98 0.95 16.73
C GLY A 112 8.02 0.85 15.61
N ASN A 113 9.04 0.00 15.79
CA ASN A 113 10.24 -0.06 14.95
C ASN A 113 10.19 -1.14 13.84
N VAL A 114 9.06 -1.82 13.66
CA VAL A 114 8.89 -2.89 12.67
C VAL A 114 7.74 -2.58 11.71
N MET A 115 7.84 -3.04 10.47
CA MET A 115 6.78 -2.85 9.46
C MET A 115 5.54 -3.73 9.72
N LEU A 116 5.78 -4.94 10.22
CA LEU A 116 4.73 -5.92 10.51
C LEU A 116 5.09 -6.71 11.77
N ASN A 117 4.20 -6.68 12.77
CA ASN A 117 4.28 -7.49 13.99
C ASN A 117 3.23 -8.62 13.95
N GLU A 118 3.30 -9.52 14.92
CA GLU A 118 2.43 -10.70 15.00
C GLU A 118 0.93 -10.34 15.01
N ARG A 119 0.51 -9.44 15.90
CA ARG A 119 -0.89 -8.98 15.96
C ARG A 119 -1.40 -8.43 14.62
N MET A 120 -0.59 -7.64 13.92
CA MET A 120 -0.97 -7.11 12.60
C MET A 120 -1.07 -8.20 11.54
N ALA A 121 -0.18 -9.19 11.60
CA ALA A 121 -0.23 -10.34 10.70
C ALA A 121 -1.48 -11.19 10.95
N GLU A 122 -1.84 -11.44 12.20
CA GLU A 122 -3.09 -12.12 12.58
C GLU A 122 -4.32 -11.39 12.02
N MET A 123 -4.41 -10.08 12.24
CA MET A 123 -5.51 -9.26 11.71
C MET A 123 -5.54 -9.24 10.17
N LEU A 124 -4.38 -9.24 9.50
CA LEU A 124 -4.30 -9.33 8.03
C LEU A 124 -4.75 -10.69 7.51
N ILE A 125 -4.35 -11.78 8.18
CA ILE A 125 -4.70 -13.14 7.78
C ILE A 125 -6.23 -13.29 7.71
N THR A 126 -7.00 -12.67 8.62
CA THR A 126 -8.48 -12.76 8.58
C THR A 126 -9.08 -12.14 7.32
N LEU A 127 -8.46 -11.10 6.76
CA LEU A 127 -8.87 -10.48 5.50
C LEU A 127 -8.32 -11.21 4.27
N LEU A 128 -7.09 -11.73 4.34
CA LEU A 128 -6.38 -12.31 3.19
C LEU A 128 -6.79 -13.76 2.90
N ALA A 129 -7.02 -14.57 3.94
CA ALA A 129 -7.33 -15.99 3.78
C ALA A 129 -8.61 -16.27 2.97
N PRO A 130 -9.69 -15.48 3.09
CA PRO A 130 -10.92 -15.71 2.31
C PRO A 130 -10.83 -15.29 0.83
N GLN A 131 -9.74 -14.65 0.38
CA GLN A 131 -9.65 -14.16 -0.99
C GLN A 131 -9.53 -15.33 -1.99
N PRO A 132 -10.33 -15.37 -3.08
CA PRO A 132 -10.50 -16.57 -3.91
C PRO A 132 -9.25 -16.96 -4.72
N TYR A 133 -8.25 -16.07 -4.80
CA TYR A 133 -7.00 -16.28 -5.52
C TYR A 133 -5.81 -16.63 -4.60
N ILE A 134 -6.04 -16.79 -3.29
CA ILE A 134 -5.05 -17.18 -2.29
C ILE A 134 -5.49 -18.52 -1.68
N ASP A 135 -4.69 -19.57 -1.82
CA ASP A 135 -5.02 -20.89 -1.25
C ASP A 135 -4.45 -21.08 0.16
N PHE A 136 -3.42 -20.30 0.52
CA PHE A 136 -2.86 -20.28 1.86
C PHE A 136 -2.26 -18.91 2.17
N VAL A 137 -2.45 -18.45 3.40
CA VAL A 137 -1.73 -17.29 3.95
C VAL A 137 -1.27 -17.62 5.37
N GLY A 138 -0.05 -17.23 5.71
CA GLY A 138 0.51 -17.48 7.05
C GLY A 138 1.77 -16.68 7.32
N VAL A 139 2.29 -16.78 8.54
CA VAL A 139 3.57 -16.17 8.91
C VAL A 139 4.72 -17.02 8.33
N HIS A 140 5.72 -16.35 7.76
CA HIS A 140 6.94 -16.98 7.28
C HIS A 140 7.78 -17.46 8.46
N THR A 141 8.21 -18.73 8.41
CA THR A 141 9.17 -19.30 9.35
C THR A 141 10.42 -19.72 8.58
N ASP A 142 10.37 -20.86 7.90
CA ASP A 142 11.48 -21.47 7.17
C ASP A 142 11.06 -22.00 5.79
N GLN A 143 9.84 -21.68 5.33
CA GLN A 143 9.37 -22.13 4.03
C GLN A 143 10.23 -21.53 2.91
N LEU A 144 10.50 -22.34 1.88
CA LEU A 144 11.14 -21.85 0.66
C LEU A 144 10.21 -20.85 -0.04
N ILE A 145 10.73 -19.67 -0.36
CA ILE A 145 10.01 -18.62 -1.07
C ILE A 145 10.45 -18.59 -2.53
N ASP A 146 9.48 -18.68 -3.44
CA ASP A 146 9.71 -18.65 -4.88
C ASP A 146 9.84 -17.19 -5.38
N ILE A 147 8.99 -16.30 -4.88
CA ILE A 147 8.99 -14.88 -5.23
C ILE A 147 8.90 -14.02 -3.97
N ASP A 148 9.98 -13.29 -3.70
CA ASP A 148 10.01 -12.25 -2.68
C ASP A 148 9.50 -10.94 -3.28
N LEU A 149 8.30 -10.54 -2.90
CA LEU A 149 7.65 -9.34 -3.41
C LEU A 149 8.29 -8.06 -2.87
N ASP A 150 9.05 -8.09 -1.76
CA ASP A 150 9.70 -6.89 -1.23
C ASP A 150 10.88 -6.43 -2.09
N TYR A 151 11.31 -7.20 -3.09
CA TYR A 151 12.41 -6.80 -3.97
C TYR A 151 12.13 -5.51 -4.74
N PHE A 152 10.88 -5.02 -4.83
CA PHE A 152 10.62 -3.68 -5.34
C PHE A 152 11.33 -2.57 -4.53
N ARG A 153 11.68 -2.85 -3.26
CA ARG A 153 12.40 -1.94 -2.36
C ARG A 153 13.91 -1.97 -2.53
N ALA A 154 14.46 -2.96 -3.23
CA ALA A 154 15.91 -3.13 -3.36
C ALA A 154 16.57 -2.09 -4.28
N GLY A 155 15.77 -1.33 -5.04
CA GLY A 155 16.22 -0.20 -5.85
C GLY A 155 15.50 -0.15 -7.20
N GLY A 156 15.79 0.87 -8.01
CA GLY A 156 15.33 0.95 -9.39
C GLY A 156 13.88 1.43 -9.57
N ILE A 157 12.95 1.10 -8.67
CA ILE A 157 11.56 1.54 -8.74
C ILE A 157 11.36 2.83 -7.92
N PRO A 158 10.76 3.88 -8.51
CA PRO A 158 10.39 5.07 -7.74
C PRO A 158 9.18 4.76 -6.85
N LEU A 159 9.34 4.92 -5.54
CA LEU A 159 8.32 4.59 -4.53
C LEU A 159 7.55 5.82 -4.02
N ASP A 160 7.96 7.02 -4.43
CA ASP A 160 7.37 8.31 -4.05
C ASP A 160 6.34 8.82 -5.07
N LYS A 161 6.24 8.18 -6.24
CA LYS A 161 5.36 8.58 -7.33
C LYS A 161 4.88 7.38 -8.14
N GLY A 162 3.85 7.59 -8.96
CA GLY A 162 3.24 6.55 -9.78
C GLY A 162 2.12 5.84 -9.02
N ASN A 163 1.92 4.55 -9.25
CA ASN A 163 0.88 3.78 -8.55
C ASN A 163 1.52 2.61 -7.79
N ILE A 164 1.41 2.63 -6.47
CA ILE A 164 1.89 1.62 -5.53
C ILE A 164 1.39 0.20 -5.87
N ALA A 165 0.18 0.08 -6.41
CA ALA A 165 -0.40 -1.19 -6.84
C ALA A 165 0.34 -1.84 -8.02
N ARG A 166 1.28 -1.12 -8.65
CA ARG A 166 2.15 -1.62 -9.73
C ARG A 166 3.54 -2.03 -9.27
N TRP A 167 3.95 -1.79 -8.01
CA TRP A 167 5.33 -2.05 -7.60
C TRP A 167 5.73 -3.52 -7.75
N CYS A 168 4.87 -4.45 -7.33
CA CYS A 168 5.09 -5.89 -7.53
C CYS A 168 5.00 -6.30 -9.01
N SER A 169 4.22 -5.58 -9.81
CA SER A 169 4.14 -5.78 -11.26
C SER A 169 5.45 -5.43 -11.96
N TYR A 170 6.10 -4.32 -11.56
CA TYR A 170 7.41 -3.95 -12.11
C TYR A 170 8.51 -4.98 -11.80
N LEU A 171 8.38 -5.72 -10.70
CA LEU A 171 9.30 -6.80 -10.33
C LEU A 171 9.08 -8.06 -11.17
N THR A 172 7.83 -8.44 -11.43
CA THR A 172 7.45 -9.75 -11.99
C THR A 172 7.11 -9.70 -13.48
N GLY A 173 6.87 -8.50 -14.01
CA GLY A 173 6.27 -8.28 -15.33
C GLY A 173 4.80 -8.71 -15.44
N VAL A 174 4.18 -9.19 -14.36
CA VAL A 174 2.76 -9.58 -14.32
C VAL A 174 1.92 -8.32 -14.18
N ASN A 175 1.18 -7.95 -15.23
CA ASN A 175 0.38 -6.72 -15.25
C ASN A 175 -1.01 -6.94 -14.63
N PRO A 176 -1.34 -6.28 -13.51
CA PRO A 176 -2.64 -6.39 -12.86
C PRO A 176 -3.72 -5.53 -13.53
N THR A 177 -4.99 -5.90 -13.29
CA THR A 177 -6.16 -5.10 -13.70
C THR A 177 -6.59 -4.20 -12.55
N LEU A 178 -6.07 -2.97 -12.48
CA LEU A 178 -6.26 -2.10 -11.32
C LEU A 178 -7.64 -1.44 -11.20
N TYR A 179 -8.39 -1.33 -12.29
CA TYR A 179 -9.73 -0.72 -12.25
C TYR A 179 -10.83 -1.68 -11.75
N LYS A 180 -10.50 -2.94 -11.44
CA LYS A 180 -11.41 -3.93 -10.87
C LYS A 180 -11.08 -4.19 -9.39
N SER A 181 -12.07 -4.66 -8.64
CA SER A 181 -11.89 -5.08 -7.25
C SER A 181 -10.90 -6.24 -7.17
N TRP A 182 -9.94 -6.16 -6.25
CA TRP A 182 -9.04 -7.25 -5.89
C TRP A 182 -9.25 -7.72 -4.45
N LEU A 183 -10.22 -7.13 -3.73
CA LEU A 183 -10.74 -7.63 -2.46
C LEU A 183 -12.20 -8.03 -2.62
N THR A 184 -12.56 -9.15 -2.00
CA THR A 184 -13.93 -9.67 -1.94
C THR A 184 -14.31 -9.88 -0.48
N VAL A 185 -15.34 -9.18 -0.02
CA VAL A 185 -15.96 -9.32 1.30
C VAL A 185 -17.44 -8.98 1.21
N GLU A 186 -18.24 -9.53 2.11
CA GLU A 186 -19.65 -9.15 2.26
C GLU A 186 -19.77 -7.78 2.94
N PRO A 187 -20.65 -6.88 2.46
CA PRO A 187 -20.88 -5.60 3.13
C PRO A 187 -21.49 -5.79 4.52
N ASP A 188 -21.15 -4.89 5.44
CA ASP A 188 -21.93 -4.70 6.66
C ASP A 188 -23.08 -3.72 6.40
N PRO A 189 -24.35 -4.17 6.35
CA PRO A 189 -25.49 -3.33 6.00
C PRO A 189 -25.77 -2.22 7.02
N ALA A 190 -25.22 -2.30 8.24
CA ALA A 190 -25.36 -1.23 9.24
C ALA A 190 -24.72 0.09 8.80
N TYR A 191 -23.84 0.07 7.79
CA TYR A 191 -23.10 1.23 7.30
C TYR A 191 -23.62 1.78 5.96
N ALA A 192 -24.74 1.27 5.44
CA ALA A 192 -25.25 1.61 4.09
C ALA A 192 -25.44 3.12 3.83
N ASP A 193 -25.83 3.89 4.84
CA ASP A 193 -25.98 5.36 4.76
C ASP A 193 -24.93 6.09 5.62
N THR A 194 -23.76 5.46 5.83
CA THR A 194 -22.68 6.00 6.66
C THR A 194 -21.47 6.39 5.80
N ILE A 195 -20.97 7.61 6.01
CA ILE A 195 -19.65 8.04 5.54
C ILE A 195 -18.60 7.43 6.48
N VAL A 196 -17.73 6.58 5.95
CA VAL A 196 -16.62 6.00 6.71
C VAL A 196 -15.36 6.80 6.42
N MET A 197 -14.68 7.26 7.47
CA MET A 197 -13.47 8.07 7.36
C MET A 197 -12.28 7.40 8.04
N ALA A 198 -11.10 7.51 7.45
CA ALA A 198 -9.83 7.30 8.13
C ALA A 198 -8.84 8.38 7.73
N ARG A 199 -8.01 8.86 8.67
CA ARG A 199 -7.00 9.87 8.35
C ARG A 199 -5.77 9.72 9.22
N SER A 200 -4.72 9.17 8.61
CA SER A 200 -3.48 8.93 9.33
C SER A 200 -2.67 10.20 9.57
N GLU A 201 -1.73 10.15 10.51
CA GLU A 201 -0.78 11.25 10.79
C GLU A 201 0.19 11.52 9.63
N ARG A 202 0.41 10.53 8.75
CA ARG A 202 1.31 10.63 7.59
C ARG A 202 0.55 11.05 6.34
N TYR A 203 1.27 11.57 5.34
CA TYR A 203 0.71 11.88 4.00
C TYR A 203 -0.55 12.76 4.06
N ARG A 204 -0.55 13.74 4.97
CA ARG A 204 -1.64 14.71 5.08
C ARG A 204 -1.46 15.82 4.06
N ASN A 205 -2.58 16.29 3.54
CA ASN A 205 -2.69 17.58 2.90
C ASN A 205 -3.12 18.62 3.94
N TYR A 206 -2.16 19.41 4.42
CA TYR A 206 -2.40 20.39 5.48
C TYR A 206 -3.24 21.60 5.03
N THR A 207 -3.54 21.74 3.74
CA THR A 207 -4.40 22.83 3.24
C THR A 207 -5.89 22.47 3.31
N ILE A 208 -6.25 21.25 3.73
CA ILE A 208 -7.62 20.74 3.74
C ILE A 208 -8.23 20.86 5.13
N ASN A 209 -9.48 21.32 5.19
CA ASN A 209 -10.27 21.43 6.40
C ASN A 209 -11.53 20.55 6.31
N TYR A 210 -11.63 19.59 7.22
CA TYR A 210 -12.76 18.66 7.29
C TYR A 210 -13.98 19.19 8.07
N LYS A 211 -13.96 20.44 8.56
CA LYS A 211 -15.05 21.00 9.37
C LYS A 211 -16.40 21.01 8.63
N PHE A 212 -16.41 21.13 7.30
CA PHE A 212 -17.64 21.07 6.51
C PHE A 212 -18.39 19.74 6.69
N LEU A 213 -17.70 18.66 7.11
CA LEU A 213 -18.33 17.36 7.35
C LEU A 213 -19.30 17.36 8.55
N ASN A 214 -19.27 18.39 9.41
CA ASN A 214 -20.21 18.50 10.53
C ASN A 214 -21.68 18.60 10.11
N LYS A 215 -21.97 18.88 8.82
CA LYS A 215 -23.35 18.89 8.30
C LYS A 215 -23.89 17.48 7.99
N TYR A 216 -23.04 16.45 7.96
CA TYR A 216 -23.45 15.08 7.68
C TYR A 216 -23.63 14.31 9.00
N PRO A 217 -24.83 13.77 9.29
CA PRO A 217 -25.12 13.16 10.59
C PRO A 217 -24.50 11.77 10.77
N ASN A 218 -24.33 11.02 9.67
CA ASN A 218 -23.90 9.62 9.68
C ASN A 218 -22.44 9.52 9.22
N ILE A 219 -21.51 9.92 10.09
CA ILE A 219 -20.07 9.82 9.85
C ILE A 219 -19.38 9.07 11.00
N VAL A 220 -18.55 8.10 10.63
CA VAL A 220 -17.75 7.30 11.56
C VAL A 220 -16.28 7.36 11.18
N PHE A 221 -15.42 7.22 12.19
CA PHE A 221 -13.99 7.11 12.03
C PHE A 221 -13.54 5.66 12.28
N ILE A 222 -12.69 5.14 11.41
CA ILE A 222 -11.94 3.90 11.62
C ILE A 222 -10.44 4.21 11.60
N GLY A 223 -9.69 3.61 12.53
CA GLY A 223 -8.27 3.91 12.72
C GLY A 223 -7.87 3.79 14.18
N VAL A 224 -6.67 4.27 14.52
CA VAL A 224 -6.18 4.24 15.90
C VAL A 224 -6.71 5.42 16.71
N GLU A 225 -6.66 5.28 18.03
CA GLU A 225 -7.21 6.26 18.98
C GLU A 225 -6.60 7.66 18.82
N SER A 226 -5.28 7.76 18.58
CA SER A 226 -4.60 9.05 18.39
C SER A 226 -5.14 9.82 17.18
N GLU A 227 -5.34 9.12 16.07
CA GLU A 227 -5.88 9.69 14.82
C GLU A 227 -7.35 10.07 14.97
N TYR A 228 -8.14 9.27 15.70
CA TYR A 228 -9.51 9.60 16.06
C TYR A 228 -9.58 10.88 16.92
N ASN A 229 -8.78 10.95 17.99
CA ASN A 229 -8.74 12.09 18.88
C ASN A 229 -8.31 13.37 18.15
N ASP A 230 -7.49 13.26 17.11
CA ASP A 230 -7.11 14.38 16.26
C ASP A 230 -8.28 14.87 15.38
N ILE A 231 -8.94 13.97 14.63
CA ILE A 231 -10.05 14.38 13.74
C ILE A 231 -11.28 14.85 14.52
N LYS A 232 -11.52 14.31 15.72
CA LYS A 232 -12.65 14.69 16.58
C LYS A 232 -12.60 16.17 16.99
N LYS A 233 -11.41 16.78 17.06
CA LYS A 233 -11.27 18.23 17.31
C LYS A 233 -11.89 19.08 16.19
N ILE A 234 -11.95 18.54 14.97
CA ILE A 234 -12.47 19.19 13.77
C ILE A 234 -13.94 18.80 13.54
N ILE A 235 -14.31 17.55 13.82
CA ILE A 235 -15.65 16.99 13.68
C ILE A 235 -16.11 16.41 15.03
N PRO A 236 -16.60 17.22 15.99
CA PRO A 236 -16.92 16.74 17.34
C PRO A 236 -17.96 15.62 17.40
N GLY A 237 -18.86 15.55 16.41
CA GLY A 237 -19.91 14.53 16.32
C GLY A 237 -19.46 13.18 15.73
N ILE A 238 -18.22 13.06 15.24
CA ILE A 238 -17.73 11.81 14.63
C ILE A 238 -17.61 10.70 15.69
N LYS A 239 -18.10 9.50 15.36
CA LYS A 239 -18.02 8.33 16.24
C LYS A 239 -16.84 7.45 15.86
N TRP A 240 -16.09 6.97 16.85
CA TRP A 240 -15.02 6.00 16.60
C TRP A 240 -15.59 4.58 16.54
N VAL A 241 -15.20 3.83 15.53
CA VAL A 241 -15.44 2.40 15.41
C VAL A 241 -14.09 1.68 15.54
N GLN A 242 -13.90 1.03 16.68
CA GLN A 242 -12.73 0.19 16.91
C GLN A 242 -13.03 -1.20 16.34
N VAL A 243 -12.20 -1.63 15.39
CA VAL A 243 -12.35 -2.94 14.75
C VAL A 243 -11.58 -4.02 15.51
N GLU A 244 -12.11 -5.24 15.48
CA GLU A 244 -11.49 -6.44 16.03
C GLU A 244 -10.39 -6.98 15.11
N ASP A 245 -10.64 -6.97 13.79
CA ASP A 245 -9.72 -7.43 12.77
C ASP A 245 -9.88 -6.65 11.43
N PHE A 246 -9.08 -6.99 10.42
CA PHE A 246 -9.16 -6.30 9.12
C PHE A 246 -10.25 -6.83 8.20
N LEU A 247 -10.81 -8.02 8.48
CA LEU A 247 -12.01 -8.47 7.82
C LEU A 247 -13.19 -7.57 8.20
N GLN A 248 -13.41 -7.31 9.49
CA GLN A 248 -14.45 -6.40 9.97
C GLN A 248 -14.26 -4.99 9.39
N MET A 249 -13.03 -4.47 9.38
CA MET A 249 -12.72 -3.18 8.75
C MET A 249 -13.16 -3.16 7.27
N ALA A 250 -12.83 -4.21 6.51
CA ALA A 250 -13.20 -4.30 5.10
C ALA A 250 -14.72 -4.41 4.90
N ARG A 251 -15.44 -5.13 5.76
CA ARG A 251 -16.91 -5.24 5.71
C ARG A 251 -17.59 -3.88 5.98
N ILE A 252 -17.09 -3.13 6.97
CA ILE A 252 -17.56 -1.77 7.27
C ILE A 252 -17.33 -0.86 6.07
N ILE A 253 -16.12 -0.87 5.49
CA ILE A 253 -15.80 -0.06 4.30
C ILE A 253 -16.68 -0.48 3.11
N LYS A 254 -16.88 -1.78 2.89
CA LYS A 254 -17.70 -2.31 1.78
C LYS A 254 -19.17 -1.94 1.90
N GLY A 255 -19.67 -1.89 3.14
CA GLY A 255 -21.04 -1.49 3.44
C GLY A 255 -21.25 0.03 3.50
N ALA A 256 -20.19 0.84 3.47
CA ALA A 256 -20.29 2.30 3.59
C ALA A 256 -21.00 2.92 2.38
N LYS A 257 -21.63 4.08 2.60
CA LYS A 257 -22.14 4.94 1.52
C LYS A 257 -21.01 5.38 0.59
N PHE A 258 -19.91 5.82 1.19
CA PHE A 258 -18.61 6.05 0.56
C PHE A 258 -17.52 6.22 1.63
N PHE A 259 -16.27 6.12 1.20
CA PHE A 259 -15.09 6.23 2.05
C PHE A 259 -14.32 7.54 1.81
N ILE A 260 -13.78 8.14 2.88
CA ILE A 260 -12.85 9.28 2.79
C ILE A 260 -11.57 8.95 3.55
N GLY A 261 -10.41 9.15 2.94
CA GLY A 261 -9.17 9.11 3.70
C GLY A 261 -7.94 9.54 2.95
N ASN A 262 -6.81 9.60 3.65
CA ASN A 262 -5.50 9.84 3.04
C ASN A 262 -4.75 8.53 2.75
N GLN A 263 -3.53 8.62 2.25
CA GLN A 263 -2.66 7.49 1.85
C GLN A 263 -2.27 6.59 3.04
N SER A 264 -3.25 5.85 3.53
CA SER A 264 -3.23 5.05 4.75
C SER A 264 -3.70 3.63 4.48
N PHE A 265 -3.51 2.75 5.46
CA PHE A 265 -3.95 1.36 5.33
C PHE A 265 -5.46 1.23 5.06
N PRO A 266 -6.37 1.92 5.78
CA PRO A 266 -7.81 1.83 5.47
C PRO A 266 -8.15 2.26 4.03
N PHE A 267 -7.46 3.27 3.49
CA PHE A 267 -7.64 3.65 2.09
C PHE A 267 -7.22 2.53 1.12
N SER A 268 -6.16 1.77 1.42
CA SER A 268 -5.78 0.63 0.57
C SER A 268 -6.88 -0.45 0.49
N ILE A 269 -7.65 -0.65 1.57
CA ILE A 269 -8.80 -1.55 1.57
C ILE A 269 -9.93 -0.96 0.73
N ALA A 270 -10.27 0.32 0.92
CA ALA A 270 -11.29 0.99 0.10
C ALA A 270 -10.98 0.93 -1.39
N GLU A 271 -9.71 1.18 -1.75
CA GLU A 271 -9.20 1.05 -3.11
C GLU A 271 -9.28 -0.39 -3.63
N GLY A 272 -8.96 -1.39 -2.81
CA GLY A 272 -9.05 -2.79 -3.20
C GLY A 272 -10.47 -3.31 -3.39
N LEU A 273 -11.43 -2.75 -2.65
CA LEU A 273 -12.86 -3.10 -2.73
C LEU A 273 -13.63 -2.36 -3.84
N LYS A 274 -13.01 -1.32 -4.41
CA LYS A 274 -13.63 -0.39 -5.37
C LYS A 274 -14.97 0.17 -4.90
N VAL A 275 -15.06 0.52 -3.61
CA VAL A 275 -16.19 1.31 -3.11
C VAL A 275 -16.07 2.74 -3.63
N PRO A 276 -17.16 3.53 -3.64
CA PRO A 276 -17.04 4.97 -3.79
C PRO A 276 -16.10 5.53 -2.73
N ARG A 277 -15.05 6.23 -3.15
CA ARG A 277 -13.94 6.61 -2.26
C ARG A 277 -13.22 7.86 -2.71
N ILE A 278 -12.80 8.67 -1.74
CA ILE A 278 -12.11 9.94 -1.98
C ILE A 278 -10.76 9.93 -1.25
N LEU A 279 -9.68 10.15 -1.99
CA LEU A 279 -8.29 10.21 -1.51
C LEU A 279 -7.84 11.65 -1.25
N GLU A 280 -7.54 11.98 0.00
CA GLU A 280 -6.70 13.12 0.36
C GLU A 280 -5.27 12.84 -0.08
N THR A 281 -4.82 13.55 -1.12
CA THR A 281 -3.51 13.32 -1.72
C THR A 281 -2.45 14.22 -1.08
N SER A 282 -1.33 13.64 -0.68
CA SER A 282 -0.17 14.39 -0.20
C SER A 282 0.57 15.04 -1.37
N PHE A 283 1.02 16.29 -1.17
CA PHE A 283 1.90 16.96 -2.14
C PHE A 283 3.30 16.35 -2.22
N ASP A 284 3.76 15.66 -1.16
CA ASP A 284 5.12 15.13 -1.09
C ASP A 284 5.25 13.77 -1.76
N VAL A 285 4.19 12.95 -1.68
CA VAL A 285 4.18 11.57 -2.13
C VAL A 285 2.88 11.31 -2.88
N ILE A 286 2.96 11.19 -4.20
CA ILE A 286 1.81 11.00 -5.10
C ILE A 286 1.86 9.58 -5.68
N ASN A 287 1.92 8.59 -4.81
CA ASN A 287 2.13 7.19 -5.16
C ASN A 287 0.89 6.29 -5.02
N VAL A 288 -0.23 6.82 -4.51
CA VAL A 288 -1.53 6.14 -4.50
C VAL A 288 -2.40 6.85 -5.51
N VAL A 289 -2.84 6.12 -6.52
CA VAL A 289 -3.71 6.64 -7.59
C VAL A 289 -4.96 5.76 -7.60
N PRO A 290 -6.12 6.31 -7.20
CA PRO A 290 -7.38 5.57 -7.25
C PRO A 290 -7.72 5.17 -8.69
N GLU A 291 -8.07 3.91 -8.91
CA GLU A 291 -8.35 3.37 -10.24
C GLU A 291 -9.77 2.80 -10.33
N GLY A 292 -10.43 2.98 -11.47
CA GLY A 292 -11.79 2.52 -11.71
C GLY A 292 -12.87 3.50 -11.27
N GLU A 293 -14.12 3.07 -11.40
CA GLU A 293 -15.29 3.90 -11.11
C GLU A 293 -15.33 4.34 -9.65
N ASP A 294 -15.87 5.55 -9.44
CA ASP A 294 -16.06 6.19 -8.14
C ASP A 294 -14.81 6.27 -7.25
N GLY A 295 -13.62 6.19 -7.86
CA GLY A 295 -12.34 6.50 -7.23
C GLY A 295 -11.94 7.93 -7.55
N PHE A 296 -11.82 8.77 -6.53
CA PHE A 296 -11.45 10.17 -6.68
C PHE A 296 -10.23 10.50 -5.83
N ASP A 297 -9.42 11.45 -6.29
CA ASP A 297 -8.36 12.08 -5.53
C ASP A 297 -8.44 13.61 -5.65
N PHE A 298 -7.89 14.34 -4.68
CA PHE A 298 -7.96 15.80 -4.66
C PHE A 298 -6.78 16.46 -3.95
N PHE A 299 -6.55 17.73 -4.31
CA PHE A 299 -5.61 18.63 -3.65
C PHE A 299 -6.27 19.85 -2.99
N PHE A 300 -7.44 20.27 -3.47
CA PHE A 300 -8.07 21.53 -3.10
C PHE A 300 -9.40 21.31 -2.38
N GLN A 301 -9.71 22.22 -1.46
CA GLN A 301 -10.90 22.13 -0.58
C GLN A 301 -12.20 22.04 -1.38
N GLU A 302 -12.40 22.92 -2.37
CA GLU A 302 -13.64 22.96 -3.16
C GLU A 302 -13.90 21.64 -3.90
N HIS A 303 -12.84 20.95 -4.34
CA HIS A 303 -12.96 19.66 -4.99
C HIS A 303 -13.45 18.59 -4.00
N LEU A 304 -12.88 18.55 -2.80
CA LEU A 304 -13.33 17.63 -1.75
C LEU A 304 -14.81 17.85 -1.42
N GLU A 305 -15.22 19.10 -1.15
CA GLU A 305 -16.60 19.41 -0.80
C GLU A 305 -17.58 19.04 -1.92
N SER A 306 -17.22 19.33 -3.18
CA SER A 306 -18.02 18.96 -4.35
C SER A 306 -18.15 17.45 -4.51
N LEU A 307 -17.07 16.68 -4.30
CA LEU A 307 -17.09 15.22 -4.40
C LEU A 307 -17.95 14.59 -3.30
N VAL A 308 -17.81 15.07 -2.05
CA VAL A 308 -18.62 14.61 -0.92
C VAL A 308 -20.10 14.91 -1.15
N ASP A 309 -20.44 16.11 -1.64
CA ASP A 309 -21.83 16.45 -1.96
C ASP A 309 -22.40 15.56 -3.08
N THR A 310 -21.63 15.33 -4.13
CA THR A 310 -22.02 14.46 -5.26
C THR A 310 -22.30 13.02 -4.79
N LEU A 311 -21.40 12.44 -4.00
CA LEU A 311 -21.58 11.06 -3.49
C LEU A 311 -22.69 10.98 -2.46
N ASN A 312 -22.89 12.00 -1.63
CA ASN A 312 -23.95 11.99 -0.64
C ASN A 312 -25.36 12.09 -1.25
N ASN A 313 -25.50 12.81 -2.36
CA ASN A 313 -26.77 13.07 -3.04
C ASN A 313 -27.08 12.05 -4.17
N ARG A 314 -26.20 11.07 -4.38
CA ARG A 314 -26.44 9.99 -5.35
C ARG A 314 -27.63 9.15 -4.88
N LYS A 315 -28.58 8.93 -5.80
CA LYS A 315 -29.74 8.05 -5.61
C LYS A 315 -29.36 6.59 -5.76
#